data_AF-A0A949XNB1-F1
#
_entry.id   AF-A0A949XNB1-F1
#
_cell.length_a   1.000
_cell.length_b   1.000
_cell.length_c   1.000
_cell.angle_alpha   90.00
_cell.angle_beta   90.00
_cell.angle_gamma   90.00
#
_symmetry.space_group_name_H-M   'P 1'
#
loop_
_entity.id
_entity.type
_entity.pdbx_description
1 polymer ?
#
loop_
_entity_poly.entity_id
_entity_poly.type
_entity_poly.pdbx_seq_one_letter_code
_entity_poly.pdbx_strand_id
1 'polypeptide(L)'
;MPANVLIEDPESEWLRLAIPVTLVQDFAPSRETIAFLAATDSAALEAGANQVLRTTVETYRGRMRITATLTDTATQRTENVAKQQAPESGGLIPALNKLAKQFDARAGSFPQTTDRAFQLFTRGVETQDVAARAGLLRQAIEADPHFGLAYVALLNALASAGPAAVDPVLAQAVAQTNSFAPVERARIAALRLHFAHAPLDRQVSADAAVLPYTPNDVDQLTTVASGLYLEGDAHNADRLMQRALLLSAGNAGVRQQYARGLIETRRYRDAEKILITLGNSPSVLADLAFCVLLEGDRARAGSIAEKFFASSPSSDLRTLLRADWFAASGEMPRAIATVQQASFEQSSVRSLAFSQAALWQAYAGDFAASQTLARAAQEGGTPAVALFAQLLSRKPVSPAAWRDEVAGLERDSVNTPSRDLLAAYGLFLFGFYADSVNAWQALVNQSGGADLASRAMLAASLAHAGQTAGGAATKVQPFVPDLQNFYSAIPFIEMRRSLQ
;
A
#
# COMPACT_ATOMS: atom_id res chain seq x y z
N MET A 1 7.08 1.20 -25.40
CA MET A 1 7.56 1.49 -24.03
C MET A 1 8.94 2.11 -24.07
N PRO A 2 9.18 3.31 -23.48
CA PRO A 2 10.52 3.89 -23.43
C PRO A 2 11.46 2.99 -22.60
N ALA A 3 12.49 2.43 -23.24
CA ALA A 3 13.35 1.41 -22.59
C ALA A 3 14.85 1.73 -22.60
N ASN A 4 15.32 2.56 -23.53
CA ASN A 4 16.72 2.94 -23.59
C ASN A 4 16.88 4.34 -24.16
N VAL A 5 17.63 5.18 -23.46
CA VAL A 5 18.00 6.53 -23.89
C VAL A 5 19.50 6.56 -24.08
N LEU A 6 19.94 6.65 -25.33
CA LEU A 6 21.36 6.85 -25.66
C LEU A 6 21.65 8.34 -25.66
N ILE A 7 22.66 8.74 -24.87
CA ILE A 7 23.05 10.13 -24.68
C ILE A 7 24.55 10.24 -24.99
N GLU A 8 24.90 11.17 -25.87
CA GLU A 8 26.29 11.41 -26.27
C GLU A 8 27.08 12.21 -25.21
N ASP A 9 26.40 13.15 -24.53
CA ASP A 9 26.99 14.06 -23.56
C ASP A 9 26.72 13.65 -22.09
N PRO A 10 27.75 13.39 -21.26
CA PRO A 10 27.60 13.05 -19.85
C PRO A 10 26.88 14.11 -19.00
N GLU A 11 26.95 15.41 -19.34
CA GLU A 11 26.23 16.44 -18.58
C GLU A 11 24.70 16.31 -18.75
N SER A 12 24.28 15.60 -19.80
CA SER A 12 22.90 15.33 -20.15
C SER A 12 22.37 14.00 -19.58
N GLU A 13 23.11 13.29 -18.72
CA GLU A 13 22.71 11.98 -18.14
C GLU A 13 21.32 11.97 -17.50
N TRP A 14 20.89 13.08 -16.91
CA TRP A 14 19.54 13.22 -16.34
C TRP A 14 18.41 12.99 -17.37
N LEU A 15 18.69 13.18 -18.67
CA LEU A 15 17.72 12.89 -19.75
C LEU A 15 17.36 11.41 -19.85
N ARG A 16 18.19 10.49 -19.30
CA ARG A 16 17.90 9.04 -19.32
C ARG A 16 16.58 8.72 -18.65
N LEU A 17 16.26 9.43 -17.57
CA LEU A 17 14.98 9.28 -16.88
C LEU A 17 13.95 10.33 -17.33
N ALA A 18 14.39 11.54 -17.66
CA ALA A 18 13.51 12.61 -18.09
C ALA A 18 12.66 12.22 -19.30
N ILE A 19 13.29 11.71 -20.36
CA ILE A 19 12.59 11.37 -21.61
C ILE A 19 11.52 10.29 -21.40
N PRO A 20 11.83 9.13 -20.79
CA PRO A 20 10.82 8.12 -20.48
C PRO A 20 9.68 8.64 -19.62
N VAL A 21 9.97 9.44 -18.58
CA VAL A 21 8.93 9.98 -17.70
C VAL A 21 8.00 10.93 -18.46
N THR A 22 8.54 11.83 -19.29
CA THR A 22 7.74 12.71 -20.14
C THR A 22 6.83 11.91 -21.06
N LEU A 23 7.38 10.92 -21.77
CA LEU A 23 6.62 10.12 -22.71
C LEU A 23 5.53 9.28 -22.02
N VAL A 24 5.80 8.73 -20.83
CA VAL A 24 4.78 8.02 -20.03
C VAL A 24 3.63 8.95 -19.64
N GLN A 25 3.92 10.18 -19.19
CA GLN A 25 2.87 11.15 -18.87
C GLN A 25 2.11 11.62 -20.11
N ASP A 26 2.79 11.82 -21.24
CA ASP A 26 2.17 12.21 -22.50
C ASP A 26 1.25 11.11 -23.05
N PHE A 27 1.62 9.85 -22.92
CA PHE A 27 0.77 8.73 -23.35
C PHE A 27 -0.33 8.39 -22.34
N ALA A 28 -0.35 8.97 -21.15
CA ALA A 28 -1.34 8.64 -20.12
C ALA A 28 -2.81 8.79 -20.59
N PRO A 29 -3.19 9.82 -21.39
CA PRO A 29 -4.54 9.95 -21.94
C PRO A 29 -4.87 8.99 -23.09
N SER A 30 -3.87 8.25 -23.60
CA SER A 30 -4.08 7.31 -24.69
C SER A 30 -4.96 6.14 -24.27
N ARG A 31 -5.82 5.72 -25.18
CA ARG A 31 -6.64 4.49 -25.05
C ARG A 31 -6.02 3.30 -25.78
N GLU A 32 -5.12 3.56 -26.72
CA GLU A 32 -4.53 2.58 -27.63
C GLU A 32 -3.10 2.24 -27.21
N THR A 33 -2.41 3.20 -26.61
CA THR A 33 -1.05 3.07 -26.10
C THR A 33 -1.10 2.98 -24.58
N ILE A 34 -0.37 2.02 -24.04
CA ILE A 34 -0.02 1.97 -22.62
C ILE A 34 1.46 2.32 -22.60
N ALA A 35 1.88 3.17 -21.67
CA ALA A 35 3.28 3.49 -21.49
C ALA A 35 3.67 3.22 -20.04
N PHE A 36 4.78 2.50 -19.84
CA PHE A 36 5.41 2.27 -18.55
C PHE A 36 6.92 2.40 -18.70
N LEU A 37 7.59 2.67 -17.58
CA LEU A 37 9.04 2.77 -17.52
C LEU A 37 9.66 1.38 -17.44
N ALA A 38 10.62 1.10 -18.31
CA ALA A 38 11.47 -0.08 -18.22
C ALA A 38 12.93 0.35 -18.21
N ALA A 39 13.72 -0.18 -17.28
CA ALA A 39 15.15 0.15 -17.19
C ALA A 39 15.97 -0.41 -18.37
N THR A 40 15.47 -1.47 -19.01
CA THR A 40 16.11 -2.16 -20.13
C THR A 40 15.06 -2.74 -21.08
N ASP A 41 15.48 -3.09 -22.29
CA ASP A 41 14.66 -3.83 -23.25
C ASP A 41 14.19 -5.19 -22.69
N SER A 42 15.06 -5.89 -21.95
CA SER A 42 14.72 -7.16 -21.29
C SER A 42 13.63 -6.96 -20.24
N ALA A 43 13.72 -5.91 -19.42
CA ALA A 43 12.68 -5.59 -18.45
C ALA A 43 11.34 -5.24 -19.13
N ALA A 44 11.38 -4.56 -20.28
CA ALA A 44 10.17 -4.30 -21.06
C ALA A 44 9.53 -5.59 -21.59
N LEU A 45 10.34 -6.54 -22.09
CA LEU A 45 9.89 -7.86 -22.55
C LEU A 45 9.30 -8.70 -21.41
N GLU A 46 9.97 -8.75 -20.26
CA GLU A 46 9.50 -9.45 -19.06
C GLU A 46 8.18 -8.86 -18.54
N ALA A 47 8.00 -7.55 -18.68
CA ALA A 47 6.74 -6.86 -18.40
C ALA A 47 5.68 -7.02 -19.50
N GLY A 48 5.96 -7.77 -20.57
CA GLY A 48 5.01 -8.10 -21.63
C GLY A 48 4.80 -6.98 -22.66
N ALA A 49 5.78 -6.09 -22.86
CA ALA A 49 5.68 -5.06 -23.88
C ALA A 49 5.66 -5.66 -25.29
N ASN A 50 4.68 -5.27 -26.10
CA ASN A 50 4.63 -5.60 -27.54
C ASN A 50 5.59 -4.73 -28.37
N GLN A 51 5.94 -3.55 -27.86
CA GLN A 51 6.82 -2.61 -28.54
C GLN A 51 7.75 -1.90 -27.57
N VAL A 52 8.99 -1.69 -28.01
CA VAL A 52 10.01 -0.93 -27.29
C VAL A 52 10.32 0.36 -28.07
N LEU A 53 10.33 1.48 -27.35
CA LEU A 53 10.66 2.80 -27.85
C LEU A 53 12.08 3.14 -27.37
N ARG A 54 13.02 3.21 -28.30
CA ARG A 54 14.40 3.61 -28.02
C ARG A 54 14.60 5.04 -28.44
N THR A 55 15.23 5.84 -27.61
CA THR A 55 15.51 7.25 -27.89
C THR A 55 17.00 7.48 -27.97
N THR A 56 17.42 8.33 -28.90
CA THR A 56 18.79 8.81 -29.02
C THR A 56 18.75 10.33 -29.01
N VAL A 57 19.59 10.92 -28.16
CA VAL A 57 19.75 12.36 -28.04
C VAL A 57 21.18 12.71 -28.45
N GLU A 58 21.30 13.54 -29.47
CA GLU A 58 22.59 14.03 -29.99
C GLU A 58 22.55 15.55 -30.15
N THR A 59 23.72 16.19 -30.04
CA THR A 59 23.86 17.63 -30.26
C THR A 59 24.37 17.87 -31.68
N TYR A 60 23.55 18.49 -32.53
CA TYR A 60 23.90 18.79 -33.92
C TYR A 60 23.75 20.28 -34.22
N ARG A 61 24.90 20.94 -34.48
CA ARG A 61 24.96 22.38 -34.79
C ARG A 61 24.30 23.26 -33.72
N GLY A 62 24.58 23.00 -32.45
CA GLY A 62 24.01 23.74 -31.30
C GLY A 62 22.50 23.53 -31.10
N ARG A 63 21.97 22.41 -31.61
CA ARG A 63 20.58 22.01 -31.44
C ARG A 63 20.52 20.57 -30.96
N MET A 64 19.61 20.30 -30.04
CA MET A 64 19.30 18.94 -29.63
C MET A 64 18.51 18.24 -30.73
N ARG A 65 18.97 17.08 -31.20
CA ARG A 65 18.21 16.18 -32.07
C ARG A 65 17.81 14.96 -31.27
N ILE A 66 16.50 14.71 -31.24
CA ILE A 66 15.91 13.55 -30.56
C ILE A 66 15.36 12.62 -31.65
N THR A 67 15.87 11.40 -31.69
CA THR A 67 15.34 10.35 -32.56
C THR A 67 14.72 9.28 -31.68
N ALA A 68 13.44 8.94 -31.91
CA ALA A 68 12.78 7.82 -31.26
C ALA A 68 12.42 6.75 -32.27
N THR A 69 12.77 5.50 -31.95
CA THR A 69 12.55 4.33 -32.80
C THR A 69 11.65 3.36 -32.05
N LEU A 70 10.46 3.11 -32.59
CA LEU A 70 9.53 2.11 -32.07
C LEU A 70 9.81 0.77 -32.78
N THR A 71 10.15 -0.24 -31.99
CA THR A 71 10.50 -1.58 -32.45
C THR A 71 9.50 -2.59 -31.88
N ASP A 72 8.91 -3.41 -32.75
CA ASP A 72 8.09 -4.54 -32.34
C ASP A 72 8.97 -5.62 -31.67
N THR A 73 8.55 -6.10 -30.51
CA THR A 73 9.37 -7.02 -29.70
C THR A 73 9.37 -8.45 -30.23
N ALA A 74 8.33 -8.87 -30.94
CA ALA A 74 8.23 -10.23 -31.48
C ALA A 74 9.07 -10.41 -32.76
N THR A 75 9.05 -9.41 -33.63
CA THR A 75 9.70 -9.43 -34.95
C THR A 75 11.04 -8.71 -34.98
N GLN A 76 11.34 -7.92 -33.93
CA GLN A 76 12.52 -7.04 -33.85
C GLN A 76 12.60 -6.04 -35.02
N ARG A 77 11.47 -5.74 -35.67
CA ARG A 77 11.40 -4.79 -36.78
C ARG A 77 11.09 -3.39 -36.27
N THR A 78 11.76 -2.41 -36.87
CA THR A 78 11.40 -0.99 -36.70
C THR A 78 10.09 -0.71 -37.40
N GLU A 79 9.08 -0.32 -36.63
CA GLU A 79 7.76 0.02 -37.16
C GLU A 79 7.64 1.51 -37.47
N ASN A 80 8.25 2.35 -36.64
CA ASN A 80 8.18 3.80 -36.80
C ASN A 80 9.46 4.47 -36.28
N VAL A 81 9.87 5.55 -36.95
CA VAL A 81 10.98 6.41 -36.55
C VAL A 81 10.49 7.85 -36.57
N ALA A 82 10.51 8.47 -35.40
CA ALA A 82 10.14 9.86 -35.20
C ALA A 82 11.39 10.68 -34.89
N LYS A 83 11.50 11.89 -35.47
CA LYS A 83 12.65 12.78 -35.29
C LYS A 83 12.18 14.17 -34.94
N GLN A 84 12.79 14.78 -33.94
CA GLN A 84 12.56 16.16 -33.53
C GLN A 84 13.88 16.88 -33.36
N GLN A 85 13.86 18.19 -33.62
CA GLN A 85 14.98 19.08 -33.33
C GLN A 85 14.50 20.23 -32.46
N ALA A 86 15.29 20.58 -31.45
CA ALA A 86 14.96 21.61 -30.50
C ALA A 86 16.19 22.50 -30.21
N PRO A 87 15.97 23.75 -29.76
CA PRO A 87 17.02 24.48 -29.05
C PRO A 87 17.54 23.64 -27.87
N GLU A 88 18.82 23.78 -27.55
CA GLU A 88 19.46 23.06 -26.44
C GLU A 88 18.86 23.43 -25.08
N SER A 89 18.47 24.70 -24.91
CA SER A 89 17.80 25.22 -23.72
C SER A 89 16.33 25.50 -23.98
N GLY A 90 15.45 25.02 -23.11
CA GLY A 90 13.99 25.19 -23.14
C GLY A 90 13.28 24.42 -24.27
N GLY A 91 14.02 23.65 -25.07
CA GLY A 91 13.50 22.98 -26.26
C GLY A 91 13.04 21.53 -26.05
N LEU A 92 13.52 20.88 -24.99
CA LEU A 92 13.33 19.44 -24.78
C LEU A 92 11.85 19.05 -24.68
N ILE A 93 11.11 19.64 -23.74
CA ILE A 93 9.73 19.26 -23.46
C ILE A 93 8.81 19.48 -24.67
N PRO A 94 8.81 20.64 -25.35
CA PRO A 94 8.03 20.81 -26.58
C PRO A 94 8.38 19.81 -27.67
N ALA A 95 9.65 19.39 -27.78
CA ALA A 95 10.07 18.38 -28.75
C ALA A 95 9.55 16.99 -28.38
N LEU A 96 9.61 16.60 -27.10
CA LEU A 96 9.04 15.33 -26.63
C LEU A 96 7.51 15.28 -26.81
N ASN A 97 6.79 16.37 -26.51
CA ASN A 97 5.35 16.45 -26.74
C ASN A 97 5.00 16.24 -28.23
N LYS A 98 5.79 16.82 -29.14
CA LYS A 98 5.62 16.61 -30.60
C LYS A 98 5.95 15.18 -31.00
N LEU A 99 6.98 14.60 -30.40
CA LEU A 99 7.41 13.23 -30.62
C LEU A 99 6.32 12.23 -30.19
N ALA A 100 5.76 12.39 -28.99
CA ALA A 100 4.65 11.57 -28.49
C ALA A 100 3.44 11.63 -29.44
N LYS A 101 3.08 12.84 -29.92
CA LYS A 101 1.98 13.04 -30.88
C LYS A 101 2.21 12.42 -32.26
N GLN A 102 3.45 12.14 -32.64
CA GLN A 102 3.76 11.40 -33.87
C GLN A 102 3.52 9.89 -33.73
N PHE A 103 3.56 9.35 -32.51
CA PHE A 103 3.21 7.95 -32.24
C PHE A 103 1.73 7.80 -31.91
N ASP A 104 1.14 8.77 -31.21
CA ASP A 104 -0.27 8.77 -30.84
C ASP A 104 -0.84 10.18 -30.86
N ALA A 105 -1.75 10.47 -31.79
CA ALA A 105 -2.35 11.79 -31.93
C ALA A 105 -3.17 12.24 -30.69
N ARG A 106 -3.54 11.31 -29.80
CA ARG A 106 -4.23 11.59 -28.54
C ARG A 106 -3.27 11.78 -27.36
N ALA A 107 -1.96 11.63 -27.57
CA ALA A 107 -0.98 11.95 -26.54
C ALA A 107 -1.20 13.38 -26.04
N GLY A 108 -1.10 13.55 -24.72
CA GLY A 108 -1.20 14.81 -24.02
C GLY A 108 -0.02 15.74 -24.31
N SER A 109 0.13 16.73 -23.45
CA SER A 109 1.32 17.56 -23.41
C SER A 109 1.82 17.56 -21.98
N PHE A 110 3.11 17.35 -21.80
CA PHE A 110 3.73 17.40 -20.49
C PHE A 110 3.52 18.79 -19.90
N PRO A 111 3.05 18.89 -18.65
CA PRO A 111 2.50 20.14 -18.10
C PRO A 111 3.54 21.17 -17.68
N GLN A 112 4.82 20.86 -17.81
CA GLN A 112 5.92 21.59 -17.17
C GLN A 112 6.58 22.60 -18.11
N THR A 113 7.14 23.68 -17.53
CA THR A 113 7.58 24.85 -18.30
C THR A 113 9.08 25.18 -18.20
N THR A 114 9.82 24.62 -17.26
CA THR A 114 11.24 24.94 -17.01
C THR A 114 12.17 23.71 -16.93
N ASP A 115 13.19 23.63 -17.79
CA ASP A 115 14.13 22.49 -17.79
C ASP A 115 14.79 22.26 -16.42
N ARG A 116 15.04 23.34 -15.66
CA ARG A 116 15.67 23.25 -14.33
C ARG A 116 14.80 22.50 -13.32
N ALA A 117 13.52 22.82 -13.23
CA ALA A 117 12.63 22.11 -12.31
C ALA A 117 12.47 20.64 -12.72
N PHE A 118 12.47 20.35 -14.03
CA PHE A 118 12.39 18.97 -14.51
C PHE A 118 13.66 18.15 -14.20
N GLN A 119 14.85 18.76 -14.35
CA GLN A 119 16.10 18.13 -13.94
C GLN A 119 16.12 17.82 -12.43
N LEU A 120 15.64 18.74 -11.59
CA LEU A 120 15.55 18.52 -10.15
C LEU A 120 14.55 17.41 -9.79
N PHE A 121 13.40 17.42 -10.46
CA PHE A 121 12.37 16.38 -10.29
C PHE A 121 12.89 15.00 -10.67
N THR A 122 13.52 14.84 -11.83
CA THR A 122 14.07 13.57 -12.32
C THR A 122 15.12 13.02 -11.36
N ARG A 123 16.06 13.86 -10.89
CA ARG A 123 17.01 13.48 -9.84
C ARG A 123 16.31 13.07 -8.53
N GLY A 124 15.26 13.79 -8.16
CA GLY A 124 14.45 13.47 -6.99
C GLY A 124 13.84 12.08 -7.06
N VAL A 125 13.15 11.76 -8.16
CA VAL A 125 12.49 10.45 -8.32
C VAL A 125 13.47 9.27 -8.46
N GLU A 126 14.68 9.51 -8.97
CA GLU A 126 15.75 8.50 -9.05
C GLU A 126 16.37 8.19 -7.68
N THR A 127 16.37 9.16 -6.77
CA THR A 127 17.01 9.04 -5.45
C THR A 127 16.24 8.05 -4.57
N GLN A 128 16.92 7.04 -4.03
CA GLN A 128 16.32 6.06 -3.10
C GLN A 128 16.19 6.59 -1.66
N ASP A 129 17.07 7.52 -1.25
CA ASP A 129 17.00 8.16 0.06
C ASP A 129 15.81 9.12 0.15
N VAL A 130 14.91 8.88 1.12
CA VAL A 130 13.63 9.60 1.25
C VAL A 130 13.85 11.09 1.54
N ALA A 131 14.84 11.43 2.37
CA ALA A 131 15.10 12.82 2.76
C ALA A 131 15.70 13.62 1.59
N ALA A 132 16.69 13.08 0.90
CA ALA A 132 17.29 13.67 -0.29
C ALA A 132 16.28 13.78 -1.44
N ARG A 133 15.45 12.75 -1.66
CA ARG A 133 14.31 12.78 -2.60
C ARG A 133 13.38 13.96 -2.28
N ALA A 134 12.93 14.06 -1.03
CA ALA A 134 12.05 15.16 -0.61
C ALA A 134 12.71 16.54 -0.79
N GLY A 135 14.01 16.67 -0.50
CA GLY A 135 14.78 17.89 -0.72
C GLY A 135 14.85 18.31 -2.19
N LEU A 136 15.14 17.37 -3.09
CA LEU A 136 15.19 17.63 -4.54
C LEU A 136 13.83 17.99 -5.12
N LEU A 137 12.75 17.32 -4.68
CA LEU A 137 11.39 17.63 -5.12
C LEU A 137 10.91 19.00 -4.62
N ARG A 138 11.32 19.45 -3.42
CA ARG A 138 11.08 20.84 -2.98
C ARG A 138 11.80 21.85 -3.86
N GLN A 139 13.08 21.61 -4.19
CA GLN A 139 13.81 22.49 -5.11
C GLN A 139 13.16 22.54 -6.50
N ALA A 140 12.61 21.42 -6.98
CA ALA A 140 11.85 21.40 -8.24
C ALA A 140 10.62 22.30 -8.17
N ILE A 141 9.86 22.24 -7.07
CA ILE A 141 8.70 23.12 -6.82
C ILE A 141 9.12 24.59 -6.69
N GLU A 142 10.24 24.89 -6.02
CA GLU A 142 10.76 26.26 -5.91
C GLU A 142 11.15 26.82 -7.29
N ALA A 143 11.70 25.99 -8.17
CA ALA A 143 12.08 26.37 -9.52
C ALA A 143 10.87 26.52 -10.48
N ASP A 144 9.77 25.80 -10.22
CA ASP A 144 8.50 25.94 -10.96
C ASP A 144 7.30 25.64 -10.04
N PRO A 145 6.70 26.67 -9.41
CA PRO A 145 5.55 26.49 -8.51
C PRO A 145 4.29 25.92 -9.18
N HIS A 146 4.24 25.88 -10.52
CA HIS A 146 3.13 25.31 -11.27
C HIS A 146 3.35 23.83 -11.65
N PHE A 147 4.46 23.23 -11.20
CA PHE A 147 4.81 21.85 -11.53
C PHE A 147 4.04 20.85 -10.65
N GLY A 148 2.77 20.60 -10.99
CA GLY A 148 1.85 19.75 -10.23
C GLY A 148 2.38 18.33 -9.95
N LEU A 149 3.04 17.69 -10.93
CA LEU A 149 3.64 16.36 -10.75
C LEU A 149 4.71 16.32 -9.65
N ALA A 150 5.48 17.40 -9.45
CA ALA A 150 6.46 17.48 -8.36
C ALA A 150 5.78 17.53 -6.99
N TYR A 151 4.63 18.22 -6.88
CA TYR A 151 3.81 18.18 -5.65
C TYR A 151 3.27 16.78 -5.37
N VAL A 152 2.71 16.10 -6.39
CA VAL A 152 2.20 14.72 -6.23
C VAL A 152 3.32 13.79 -5.75
N ALA A 153 4.49 13.84 -6.38
CA ALA A 153 5.64 13.02 -5.99
C ALA A 153 6.14 13.35 -4.56
N LEU A 154 6.19 14.63 -4.19
CA LEU A 154 6.63 15.05 -2.85
C LEU A 154 5.64 14.60 -1.77
N LEU A 155 4.34 14.77 -2.00
CA LEU A 155 3.30 14.33 -1.07
C LEU A 155 3.36 12.82 -0.82
N ASN A 156 3.53 12.02 -1.89
CA ASN A 156 3.71 10.58 -1.76
C ASN A 156 4.99 10.22 -1.00
N ALA A 157 6.11 10.92 -1.24
CA ALA A 157 7.35 10.70 -0.52
C ALA A 157 7.26 11.07 0.97
N LEU A 158 6.41 12.03 1.33
CA LEU A 158 6.20 12.48 2.71
C LEU A 158 5.08 11.73 3.45
N ALA A 159 4.29 10.90 2.77
CA ALA A 159 3.13 10.22 3.36
C ALA A 159 3.48 9.42 4.63
N SER A 160 4.64 8.74 4.65
CA SER A 160 5.11 7.98 5.82
C SER A 160 5.64 8.84 6.96
N ALA A 161 5.95 10.12 6.72
CA ALA A 161 6.41 11.07 7.75
C ALA A 161 5.25 11.70 8.54
N GLY A 162 4.00 11.46 8.12
CA GLY A 162 2.80 11.89 8.81
C GLY A 162 2.35 13.33 8.50
N PRO A 163 1.22 13.77 9.11
CA PRO A 163 0.54 15.02 8.75
C PRO A 163 1.42 16.28 8.85
N ALA A 164 2.28 16.36 9.87
CA ALA A 164 3.15 17.53 10.08
C ALA A 164 4.10 17.80 8.89
N ALA A 165 4.50 16.76 8.16
CA ALA A 165 5.32 16.88 6.96
C ALA A 165 4.48 17.15 5.70
N VAL A 166 3.27 16.58 5.63
CA VAL A 166 2.38 16.61 4.47
C VAL A 166 1.60 17.92 4.37
N ASP A 167 1.02 18.39 5.48
CA ASP A 167 0.05 19.50 5.51
C ASP A 167 0.57 20.79 4.87
N PRO A 168 1.82 21.24 5.12
CA PRO A 168 2.33 22.47 4.49
C PRO A 168 2.44 22.34 2.97
N VAL A 169 2.89 21.18 2.48
CA VAL A 169 3.04 20.91 1.03
C VAL A 169 1.67 20.78 0.38
N LEU A 170 0.72 20.12 1.04
CA LEU A 170 -0.63 19.96 0.55
C LEU A 170 -1.36 21.31 0.47
N ALA A 171 -1.22 22.17 1.49
CA ALA A 171 -1.77 23.52 1.47
C ALA A 171 -1.20 24.36 0.31
N GLN A 172 0.11 24.27 0.07
CA GLN A 172 0.77 24.95 -1.04
C GLN A 172 0.26 24.42 -2.40
N ALA A 173 0.15 23.09 -2.56
CA ALA A 173 -0.41 22.47 -3.77
C ALA A 173 -1.85 22.93 -4.03
N VAL A 174 -2.69 22.95 -2.98
CA VAL A 174 -4.08 23.41 -3.06
C VAL A 174 -4.15 24.86 -3.56
N ALA A 175 -3.30 25.75 -3.04
CA ALA A 175 -3.24 27.15 -3.48
C ALA A 175 -2.86 27.31 -4.96
N GLN A 176 -2.05 26.40 -5.50
CA GLN A 176 -1.61 26.41 -6.91
C GLN A 176 -2.49 25.57 -7.84
N THR A 177 -3.49 24.84 -7.33
CA THR A 177 -4.25 23.83 -8.08
C THR A 177 -4.76 24.31 -9.44
N ASN A 178 -5.24 25.56 -9.54
CA ASN A 178 -5.80 26.08 -10.79
C ASN A 178 -4.77 26.22 -11.92
N SER A 179 -3.47 26.26 -11.59
CA SER A 179 -2.37 26.30 -12.55
C SER A 179 -1.93 24.93 -13.05
N PHE A 180 -2.25 23.85 -12.32
CA PHE A 180 -1.84 22.49 -12.65
C PHE A 180 -2.64 21.92 -13.81
N ALA A 181 -2.09 20.90 -14.49
CA ALA A 181 -2.83 20.18 -15.51
C ALA A 181 -4.04 19.42 -14.92
N PRO A 182 -5.09 19.15 -15.72
CA PRO A 182 -6.31 18.49 -15.24
C PRO A 182 -6.06 17.18 -14.46
N VAL A 183 -5.16 16.33 -14.95
CA VAL A 183 -4.80 15.06 -14.28
C VAL A 183 -4.13 15.29 -12.92
N GLU A 184 -3.26 16.29 -12.81
CA GLU A 184 -2.56 16.63 -11.57
C GLU A 184 -3.54 17.22 -10.55
N ARG A 185 -4.49 18.06 -10.99
CA ARG A 185 -5.57 18.55 -10.13
C ARG A 185 -6.40 17.41 -9.54
N ALA A 186 -6.75 16.43 -10.38
CA ALA A 186 -7.49 15.25 -9.92
C ALA A 186 -6.68 14.43 -8.90
N ARG A 187 -5.39 14.18 -9.17
CA ARG A 187 -4.49 13.48 -8.24
C ARG A 187 -4.32 14.22 -6.91
N ILE A 188 -4.14 15.54 -6.92
CA ILE A 188 -4.06 16.36 -5.70
C ILE A 188 -5.38 16.33 -4.93
N ALA A 189 -6.53 16.36 -5.62
CA ALA A 189 -7.84 16.24 -4.97
C ALA A 189 -8.02 14.89 -4.28
N ALA A 190 -7.62 13.79 -4.93
CA ALA A 190 -7.62 12.46 -4.34
C ALA A 190 -6.69 12.37 -3.11
N LEU A 191 -5.43 12.81 -3.23
CA LEU A 191 -4.47 12.85 -2.12
C LEU A 191 -5.01 13.67 -0.93
N ARG A 192 -5.66 14.81 -1.20
CA ARG A 192 -6.28 15.62 -0.14
C ARG A 192 -7.32 14.83 0.66
N LEU A 193 -8.14 14.00 0.00
CA LEU A 193 -9.13 13.18 0.69
C LEU A 193 -8.50 12.04 1.46
N HIS A 194 -7.45 11.42 0.91
CA HIS A 194 -6.68 10.37 1.59
C HIS A 194 -6.03 10.89 2.87
N PHE A 195 -5.32 12.03 2.81
CA PHE A 195 -4.68 12.63 3.99
C PHE A 195 -5.67 13.21 5.00
N ALA A 196 -6.85 13.64 4.55
CA ALA A 196 -7.94 14.04 5.44
C ALA A 196 -8.73 12.85 6.01
N HIS A 197 -8.37 11.62 5.65
CA HIS A 197 -9.08 10.40 6.03
C HIS A 197 -10.59 10.50 5.75
N ALA A 198 -10.94 11.06 4.58
CA ALA A 198 -12.34 11.22 4.18
C ALA A 198 -13.05 9.85 4.14
N PRO A 199 -14.38 9.79 4.25
CA PRO A 199 -15.11 8.54 4.04
C PRO A 199 -14.70 7.82 2.74
N LEU A 200 -14.60 6.48 2.79
CA LEU A 200 -14.08 5.64 1.71
C LEU A 200 -14.77 5.92 0.36
N ASP A 201 -16.09 6.09 0.34
CA ASP A 201 -16.88 6.44 -0.86
C ASP A 201 -16.38 7.71 -1.56
N ARG A 202 -15.95 8.70 -0.78
CA ARG A 202 -15.37 9.93 -1.31
C ARG A 202 -13.95 9.72 -1.81
N GLN A 203 -13.15 8.91 -1.12
CA GLN A 203 -11.80 8.57 -1.57
C GLN A 203 -11.86 7.86 -2.93
N VAL A 204 -12.66 6.78 -3.03
CA VAL A 204 -12.85 6.01 -4.27
C VAL A 204 -13.39 6.87 -5.40
N SER A 205 -14.35 7.75 -5.12
CA SER A 205 -14.88 8.68 -6.12
C SER A 205 -13.81 9.66 -6.65
N ALA A 206 -12.92 10.16 -5.78
CA ALA A 206 -11.85 11.05 -6.20
C ALA A 206 -10.75 10.32 -6.99
N ASP A 207 -10.41 9.10 -6.58
CA ASP A 207 -9.50 8.23 -7.34
C ASP A 207 -10.09 7.89 -8.72
N ALA A 208 -11.39 7.59 -8.80
CA ALA A 208 -12.07 7.33 -10.05
C ALA A 208 -12.08 8.57 -10.97
N ALA A 209 -12.05 9.79 -10.42
CA ALA A 209 -11.98 11.03 -11.20
C ALA A 209 -10.63 11.25 -11.91
N VAL A 210 -9.59 10.46 -11.58
CA VAL A 210 -8.30 10.47 -12.29
C VAL A 210 -8.39 9.67 -13.60
N LEU A 211 -9.15 8.57 -13.62
CA LEU A 211 -9.23 7.63 -14.74
C LEU A 211 -9.65 8.24 -16.10
N PRO A 212 -10.52 9.25 -16.19
CA PRO A 212 -10.81 9.90 -17.47
C PRO A 212 -9.58 10.50 -18.17
N TYR A 213 -8.55 10.89 -17.40
CA TYR A 213 -7.30 11.44 -17.91
C TYR A 213 -6.22 10.37 -18.11
N THR A 214 -6.34 9.23 -17.42
CA THR A 214 -5.38 8.14 -17.44
C THR A 214 -6.07 6.77 -17.55
N PRO A 215 -6.84 6.52 -18.64
CA PRO A 215 -7.75 5.37 -18.72
C PRO A 215 -7.05 4.00 -18.70
N ASN A 216 -5.75 3.98 -18.97
CA ASN A 216 -4.92 2.77 -18.99
C ASN A 216 -3.87 2.75 -17.87
N ASP A 217 -3.97 3.64 -16.87
CA ASP A 217 -3.09 3.63 -15.69
C ASP A 217 -3.45 2.45 -14.79
N VAL A 218 -2.60 1.42 -14.83
CA VAL A 218 -2.80 0.15 -14.11
C VAL A 218 -2.91 0.39 -12.60
N ASP A 219 -2.04 1.23 -12.04
CA ASP A 219 -2.02 1.51 -10.61
C ASP A 219 -3.30 2.24 -10.19
N GLN A 220 -3.76 3.21 -10.98
CA GLN A 220 -5.03 3.90 -10.72
C GLN A 220 -6.24 2.97 -10.84
N LEU A 221 -6.28 2.10 -11.87
CA LEU A 221 -7.33 1.08 -12.00
C LEU A 221 -7.35 0.16 -10.79
N THR A 222 -6.18 -0.25 -10.31
CA THR A 222 -6.08 -1.13 -9.13
C THR A 222 -6.49 -0.47 -7.83
N THR A 223 -6.14 0.81 -7.66
CA THR A 223 -6.52 1.62 -6.51
C THR A 223 -8.04 1.74 -6.42
N VAL A 224 -8.70 2.15 -7.51
CA VAL A 224 -10.16 2.31 -7.55
C VAL A 224 -10.88 0.99 -7.31
N ALA A 225 -10.43 -0.10 -7.95
CA ALA A 225 -11.04 -1.41 -7.75
C ALA A 225 -10.89 -1.92 -6.30
N SER A 226 -9.73 -1.73 -5.67
CA SER A 226 -9.52 -2.13 -4.28
C SER A 226 -10.48 -1.38 -3.35
N GLY A 227 -10.65 -0.07 -3.55
CA GLY A 227 -11.65 0.70 -2.82
C GLY A 227 -13.09 0.24 -3.06
N LEU A 228 -13.45 -0.09 -4.30
CA LEU A 228 -14.77 -0.64 -4.63
C LEU A 228 -15.03 -2.00 -3.97
N TYR A 229 -14.02 -2.87 -3.84
CA TYR A 229 -14.16 -4.10 -3.05
C TYR A 229 -14.47 -3.77 -1.58
N LEU A 230 -13.76 -2.82 -0.98
CA LEU A 230 -13.98 -2.38 0.40
C LEU A 230 -15.34 -1.67 0.63
N GLU A 231 -15.97 -1.18 -0.44
CA GLU A 231 -17.34 -0.64 -0.41
C GLU A 231 -18.42 -1.70 -0.58
N GLY A 232 -18.04 -2.88 -1.08
CA GLY A 232 -18.92 -3.98 -1.45
C GLY A 232 -19.39 -3.97 -2.91
N ASP A 233 -18.85 -3.09 -3.77
CA ASP A 233 -19.14 -3.06 -5.20
C ASP A 233 -18.20 -3.98 -6.00
N ALA A 234 -18.37 -5.28 -5.76
CA ALA A 234 -17.55 -6.32 -6.39
C ALA A 234 -17.62 -6.28 -7.92
N HIS A 235 -18.76 -5.90 -8.50
CA HIS A 235 -18.98 -5.93 -9.94
C HIS A 235 -18.14 -4.88 -10.67
N ASN A 236 -18.17 -3.63 -10.21
CA ASN A 236 -17.36 -2.58 -10.82
C ASN A 236 -15.86 -2.80 -10.52
N ALA A 237 -15.53 -3.34 -9.34
CA ALA A 237 -14.16 -3.71 -8.98
C ALA A 237 -13.59 -4.79 -9.91
N ASP A 238 -14.35 -5.86 -10.18
CA ASP A 238 -13.99 -6.94 -11.12
C ASP A 238 -13.66 -6.38 -12.51
N ARG A 239 -14.52 -5.50 -13.03
CA ARG A 239 -14.34 -4.91 -14.37
C ARG A 239 -13.03 -4.13 -14.47
N LEU A 240 -12.70 -3.35 -13.44
CA LEU A 240 -11.47 -2.57 -13.39
C LEU A 240 -10.23 -3.46 -13.20
N MET A 241 -10.31 -4.50 -12.35
CA MET A 241 -9.24 -5.50 -12.19
C MET A 241 -8.96 -6.27 -13.47
N GLN A 242 -10.00 -6.74 -14.15
CA GLN A 242 -9.87 -7.43 -15.43
C GLN A 242 -9.24 -6.51 -16.46
N ARG A 243 -9.62 -5.22 -16.49
CA ARG A 243 -8.95 -4.24 -17.34
C ARG A 243 -7.47 -4.11 -16.97
N ALA A 244 -7.13 -3.93 -15.70
CA ALA A 244 -5.75 -3.84 -15.24
C ALA A 244 -4.92 -5.08 -15.63
N LEU A 245 -5.51 -6.29 -15.52
CA LEU A 245 -4.87 -7.54 -15.93
C LEU A 245 -4.74 -7.67 -17.45
N LEU A 246 -5.69 -7.17 -18.24
CA LEU A 246 -5.53 -7.12 -19.71
C LEU A 246 -4.38 -6.21 -20.11
N LEU A 247 -4.17 -5.11 -19.37
CA LEU A 247 -3.08 -4.16 -19.60
C LEU A 247 -1.73 -4.66 -19.06
N SER A 248 -1.74 -5.56 -18.07
CA SER A 248 -0.54 -6.04 -17.37
C SER A 248 -0.68 -7.50 -16.90
N ALA A 249 -0.90 -8.43 -17.83
CA ALA A 249 -1.24 -9.83 -17.52
C ALA A 249 -0.17 -10.56 -16.70
N GLY A 250 1.11 -10.20 -16.89
CA GLY A 250 2.24 -10.76 -16.15
C GLY A 250 2.40 -10.22 -14.73
N ASN A 251 1.76 -9.10 -14.38
CA ASN A 251 1.99 -8.42 -13.11
C ASN A 251 1.43 -9.23 -11.93
N ALA A 252 2.33 -9.79 -11.13
CA ALA A 252 1.98 -10.58 -9.95
C ALA A 252 1.27 -9.76 -8.87
N GLY A 253 1.62 -8.46 -8.74
CA GLY A 253 0.99 -7.54 -7.79
C GLY A 253 -0.48 -7.31 -8.09
N VAL A 254 -0.83 -7.01 -9.35
CA VAL A 254 -2.24 -6.83 -9.79
C VAL A 254 -3.04 -8.12 -9.57
N ARG A 255 -2.48 -9.27 -9.92
CA ARG A 255 -3.13 -10.58 -9.68
C ARG A 255 -3.33 -10.86 -8.19
N GLN A 256 -2.35 -10.57 -7.35
CA GLN A 256 -2.46 -10.75 -5.91
C GLN A 256 -3.51 -9.79 -5.31
N GLN A 257 -3.54 -8.52 -5.72
CA GLN A 257 -4.57 -7.57 -5.30
C GLN A 257 -5.97 -8.01 -5.75
N TYR A 258 -6.11 -8.55 -6.97
CA TYR A 258 -7.39 -9.10 -7.42
C TYR A 258 -7.84 -10.27 -6.53
N ALA A 259 -6.93 -11.21 -6.22
CA ALA A 259 -7.22 -12.30 -5.31
C ALA A 259 -7.67 -11.82 -3.91
N ARG A 260 -7.05 -10.75 -3.39
CA ARG A 260 -7.46 -10.14 -2.10
C ARG A 260 -8.87 -9.54 -2.18
N GLY A 261 -9.19 -8.78 -3.22
CA GLY A 261 -10.56 -8.29 -3.44
C GLY A 261 -11.61 -9.40 -3.55
N LEU A 262 -11.25 -10.53 -4.15
CA LEU A 262 -12.08 -11.74 -4.18
C LEU A 262 -12.26 -12.36 -2.79
N ILE A 263 -11.22 -12.37 -1.93
CA ILE A 263 -11.32 -12.79 -0.53
C ILE A 263 -12.27 -11.84 0.23
N GLU A 264 -12.11 -10.53 0.08
CA GLU A 264 -12.93 -9.48 0.72
C GLU A 264 -14.41 -9.53 0.33
N THR A 265 -14.71 -10.18 -0.80
CA THR A 265 -16.08 -10.40 -1.30
C THR A 265 -16.55 -11.86 -1.18
N ARG A 266 -15.86 -12.66 -0.36
CA ARG A 266 -16.17 -14.07 -0.05
C ARG A 266 -16.14 -15.02 -1.26
N ARG A 267 -15.41 -14.67 -2.32
CA ARG A 267 -15.23 -15.48 -3.54
C ARG A 267 -13.94 -16.31 -3.46
N TYR A 268 -13.79 -17.09 -2.40
CA TYR A 268 -12.55 -17.79 -2.05
C TYR A 268 -12.03 -18.73 -3.15
N ARG A 269 -12.91 -19.47 -3.82
CA ARG A 269 -12.52 -20.38 -4.92
C ARG A 269 -11.89 -19.65 -6.11
N ASP A 270 -12.37 -18.45 -6.43
CA ASP A 270 -11.82 -17.68 -7.53
C ASP A 270 -10.48 -17.05 -7.12
N ALA A 271 -10.37 -16.57 -5.88
CA ALA A 271 -9.11 -16.10 -5.31
C ALA A 271 -8.04 -17.20 -5.29
N GLU A 272 -8.38 -18.41 -4.85
CA GLU A 272 -7.48 -19.56 -4.81
C GLU A 272 -6.90 -19.88 -6.20
N LYS A 273 -7.75 -19.92 -7.24
CA LYS A 273 -7.30 -20.16 -8.62
C LYS A 273 -6.21 -19.18 -9.05
N ILE A 274 -6.36 -17.90 -8.70
CA ILE A 274 -5.37 -16.87 -9.03
C ILE A 274 -4.10 -17.10 -8.21
N LEU A 275 -4.22 -17.28 -6.89
CA LEU A 275 -3.08 -17.42 -5.97
C LEU A 275 -2.18 -18.61 -6.32
N ILE A 276 -2.76 -19.75 -6.71
CA ILE A 276 -1.97 -20.93 -7.14
C ILE A 276 -1.07 -20.61 -8.35
N THR A 277 -1.50 -19.71 -9.24
CA THR A 277 -0.70 -19.33 -10.43
C THR A 277 0.45 -18.37 -10.13
N LEU A 278 0.49 -17.79 -8.92
CA LEU A 278 1.53 -16.84 -8.50
C LEU A 278 2.75 -17.51 -7.85
N GLY A 279 2.72 -18.84 -7.69
CA GLY A 279 3.83 -19.62 -7.15
C GLY A 279 3.90 -19.60 -5.62
N ASN A 280 5.10 -19.85 -5.08
CA ASN A 280 5.32 -20.10 -3.65
C ASN A 280 6.03 -18.94 -2.94
N SER A 281 5.81 -17.68 -3.36
CA SER A 281 6.35 -16.55 -2.60
C SER A 281 5.70 -16.48 -1.21
N PRO A 282 6.39 -15.99 -0.17
CA PRO A 282 5.85 -15.96 1.19
C PRO A 282 4.51 -15.20 1.29
N SER A 283 4.37 -14.07 0.58
CA SER A 283 3.13 -13.29 0.58
C SER A 283 1.95 -14.02 -0.06
N VAL A 284 2.19 -14.76 -1.14
CA VAL A 284 1.15 -15.57 -1.82
C VAL A 284 0.75 -16.76 -0.97
N LEU A 285 1.71 -17.45 -0.33
CA LEU A 285 1.41 -18.61 0.52
C LEU A 285 0.57 -18.22 1.74
N ALA A 286 0.84 -17.04 2.34
CA ALA A 286 0.03 -16.52 3.44
C ALA A 286 -1.41 -16.23 2.98
N ASP A 287 -1.60 -15.47 1.90
CA ASP A 287 -2.92 -15.17 1.33
C ASP A 287 -3.68 -16.47 0.97
N LEU A 288 -2.99 -17.44 0.38
CA LEU A 288 -3.57 -18.73 -0.01
C LEU A 288 -3.98 -19.57 1.20
N ALA A 289 -3.15 -19.65 2.24
CA ALA A 289 -3.49 -20.39 3.47
C ALA A 289 -4.76 -19.82 4.12
N PHE A 290 -4.87 -18.48 4.23
CA PHE A 290 -6.05 -17.83 4.77
C PHE A 290 -7.28 -17.93 3.87
N CYS A 291 -7.10 -17.84 2.55
CA CYS A 291 -8.17 -18.09 1.58
C CYS A 291 -8.80 -19.47 1.77
N VAL A 292 -7.98 -20.51 1.85
CA VAL A 292 -8.42 -21.90 2.05
C VAL A 292 -9.02 -22.12 3.45
N LEU A 293 -8.49 -21.46 4.48
CA LEU A 293 -9.06 -21.48 5.83
C LEU A 293 -10.47 -20.88 5.86
N LEU A 294 -10.67 -19.76 5.15
CA LEU A 294 -11.97 -19.08 5.07
C LEU A 294 -12.99 -19.86 4.25
N GLU A 295 -12.56 -20.68 3.28
CA GLU A 295 -13.42 -21.66 2.60
C GLU A 295 -13.84 -22.82 3.52
N GLY A 296 -13.11 -23.05 4.62
CA GLY A 296 -13.43 -24.05 5.64
C GLY A 296 -12.53 -25.29 5.63
N ASP A 297 -11.57 -25.40 4.71
CA ASP A 297 -10.65 -26.53 4.61
C ASP A 297 -9.40 -26.31 5.49
N ARG A 298 -9.58 -26.54 6.80
CA ARG A 298 -8.51 -26.33 7.79
C ARG A 298 -7.26 -27.18 7.54
N ALA A 299 -7.43 -28.42 7.09
CA ALA A 299 -6.32 -29.35 6.90
C ALA A 299 -5.41 -28.90 5.74
N ARG A 300 -6.01 -28.53 4.61
CA ARG A 300 -5.27 -27.99 3.47
C ARG A 300 -4.65 -26.64 3.78
N ALA A 301 -5.38 -25.77 4.46
CA ALA A 301 -4.88 -24.47 4.90
C ALA A 301 -3.61 -24.61 5.78
N GLY A 302 -3.63 -25.51 6.76
CA GLY A 302 -2.46 -25.79 7.60
C GLY A 302 -1.27 -26.34 6.81
N SER A 303 -1.53 -27.20 5.82
CA SER A 303 -0.47 -27.73 4.93
C SER A 303 0.19 -26.64 4.08
N ILE A 304 -0.57 -25.64 3.63
CA ILE A 304 -0.06 -24.47 2.90
C ILE A 304 0.71 -23.55 3.85
N ALA A 305 0.18 -23.31 5.05
CA ALA A 305 0.81 -22.49 6.08
C ALA A 305 2.20 -23.03 6.48
N GLU A 306 2.36 -24.36 6.59
CA GLU A 306 3.68 -24.95 6.85
C GLU A 306 4.71 -24.66 5.75
N LYS A 307 4.30 -24.56 4.48
CA LYS A 307 5.18 -24.12 3.39
C LYS A 307 5.58 -22.66 3.56
N PHE A 308 4.63 -21.81 3.97
CA PHE A 308 4.92 -20.41 4.29
C PHE A 308 5.93 -20.31 5.44
N PHE A 309 5.75 -21.04 6.54
CA PHE A 309 6.70 -21.02 7.66
C PHE A 309 8.09 -21.51 7.25
N ALA A 310 8.16 -22.54 6.40
CA ALA A 310 9.42 -23.06 5.88
C ALA A 310 10.20 -22.04 5.02
N SER A 311 9.53 -21.03 4.45
CA SER A 311 10.18 -19.95 3.70
C SER A 311 10.94 -18.95 4.59
N SER A 312 10.66 -18.93 5.90
CA SER A 312 11.39 -18.08 6.84
C SER A 312 12.79 -18.65 7.14
N PRO A 313 13.85 -17.84 7.00
CA PRO A 313 15.22 -18.29 7.29
C PRO A 313 15.50 -18.40 8.80
N SER A 314 14.70 -17.76 9.67
CA SER A 314 14.87 -17.78 11.11
C SER A 314 13.98 -18.83 11.78
N SER A 315 14.57 -19.69 12.61
CA SER A 315 13.86 -20.68 13.45
C SER A 315 12.90 -20.01 14.43
N ASP A 316 13.32 -18.90 15.03
CA ASP A 316 12.51 -18.09 15.94
C ASP A 316 11.28 -17.52 15.22
N LEU A 317 11.49 -16.88 14.07
CA LEU A 317 10.38 -16.33 13.27
C LEU A 317 9.46 -17.44 12.76
N ARG A 318 9.99 -18.60 12.38
CA ARG A 318 9.18 -19.75 11.98
C ARG A 318 8.27 -20.22 13.11
N THR A 319 8.80 -20.27 14.34
CA THR A 319 8.03 -20.65 15.54
C THR A 319 6.95 -19.62 15.85
N LEU A 320 7.29 -18.34 15.74
CA LEU A 320 6.34 -17.24 15.94
C LEU A 320 5.20 -17.27 14.92
N LEU A 321 5.52 -17.33 13.61
CA LEU A 321 4.53 -17.40 12.54
C LEU A 321 3.59 -18.61 12.70
N ARG A 322 4.11 -19.75 13.17
CA ARG A 322 3.29 -20.93 13.47
C ARG A 322 2.36 -20.70 14.65
N ALA A 323 2.82 -20.04 15.71
CA ALA A 323 1.96 -19.66 16.83
C ALA A 323 0.87 -18.67 16.40
N ASP A 324 1.21 -17.64 15.63
CA ASP A 324 0.25 -16.66 15.10
C ASP A 324 -0.82 -17.33 14.22
N TRP A 325 -0.40 -18.29 13.38
CA TRP A 325 -1.33 -19.10 12.60
C TRP A 325 -2.28 -19.91 13.48
N PHE A 326 -1.79 -20.58 14.53
CA PHE A 326 -2.65 -21.31 15.47
C PHE A 326 -3.65 -20.36 16.15
N ALA A 327 -3.21 -19.16 16.54
CA ALA A 327 -4.11 -18.17 17.11
C ALA A 327 -5.21 -17.77 16.10
N ALA A 328 -4.83 -17.31 14.90
CA ALA A 328 -5.76 -16.85 13.87
C ALA A 328 -6.72 -17.96 13.36
N SER A 329 -6.25 -19.20 13.30
CA SER A 329 -7.08 -20.35 12.89
C SER A 329 -8.09 -20.80 13.95
N GLY A 330 -7.98 -20.31 15.19
CA GLY A 330 -8.86 -20.61 16.32
C GLY A 330 -8.31 -21.69 17.27
N GLU A 331 -7.04 -22.06 17.15
CA GLU A 331 -6.31 -22.98 18.03
C GLU A 331 -5.51 -22.20 19.09
N MET A 332 -6.12 -21.21 19.74
CA MET A 332 -5.45 -20.30 20.69
C MET A 332 -4.66 -21.02 21.81
N PRO A 333 -5.16 -22.09 22.46
CA PRO A 333 -4.39 -22.82 23.47
C PRO A 333 -3.08 -23.41 22.91
N ARG A 334 -3.12 -23.88 21.66
CA ARG A 334 -1.94 -24.43 20.96
C ARG A 334 -0.94 -23.35 20.59
N ALA A 335 -1.42 -22.17 20.20
CA ALA A 335 -0.57 -21.00 19.95
C ALA A 335 0.24 -20.63 21.20
N ILE A 336 -0.44 -20.49 22.35
CA ILE A 336 0.18 -20.17 23.64
C ILE A 336 1.19 -21.25 24.06
N ALA A 337 0.82 -22.53 23.95
CA ALA A 337 1.72 -23.63 24.27
C ALA A 337 2.97 -23.65 23.38
N THR A 338 2.81 -23.34 22.08
CA THR A 338 3.94 -23.24 21.13
C THR A 338 4.94 -22.19 21.59
N VAL A 339 4.48 -21.00 22.01
CA VAL A 339 5.36 -19.94 22.53
C VAL A 339 6.04 -20.35 23.84
N GLN A 340 5.28 -20.92 24.79
CA GLN A 340 5.81 -21.28 26.10
C GLN A 340 6.86 -22.40 26.06
N GLN A 341 6.74 -23.32 25.11
CA GLN A 341 7.65 -24.46 24.95
C GLN A 341 8.86 -24.13 24.07
N ALA A 342 8.80 -23.04 23.31
CA ALA A 342 9.87 -22.65 22.41
C ALA A 342 11.08 -22.07 23.15
N SER A 343 12.27 -22.39 22.64
CA SER A 343 13.51 -21.69 22.98
C SER A 343 13.81 -20.71 21.86
N PHE A 344 13.73 -19.42 22.16
CA PHE A 344 14.03 -18.34 21.22
C PHE A 344 15.47 -17.88 21.37
N GLU A 345 16.23 -17.86 20.28
CA GLU A 345 17.63 -17.42 20.26
C GLU A 345 17.75 -15.89 20.36
N GLN A 346 16.85 -15.18 19.68
CA GLN A 346 16.78 -13.72 19.65
C GLN A 346 15.86 -13.22 20.77
N SER A 347 16.43 -12.44 21.70
CA SER A 347 15.69 -11.87 22.82
C SER A 347 14.51 -11.01 22.37
N SER A 348 14.66 -10.27 21.27
CA SER A 348 13.60 -9.43 20.70
C SER A 348 12.40 -10.24 20.20
N VAL A 349 12.66 -11.36 19.51
CA VAL A 349 11.60 -12.28 19.04
C VAL A 349 10.96 -12.99 20.23
N ARG A 350 11.75 -13.39 21.23
CA ARG A 350 11.23 -13.92 22.50
C ARG A 350 10.24 -12.94 23.14
N SER A 351 10.64 -11.68 23.32
CA SER A 351 9.79 -10.64 23.92
C SER A 351 8.50 -10.44 23.12
N LEU A 352 8.57 -10.38 21.79
CA LEU A 352 7.40 -10.28 20.92
C LEU A 352 6.45 -11.48 21.11
N ALA A 353 6.99 -12.71 21.05
CA ALA A 353 6.21 -13.94 21.18
C ALA A 353 5.48 -14.04 22.54
N PHE A 354 6.20 -13.79 23.63
CA PHE A 354 5.60 -13.79 24.97
C PHE A 354 4.57 -12.66 25.15
N SER A 355 4.80 -11.50 24.52
CA SER A 355 3.84 -10.41 24.53
C SER A 355 2.53 -10.79 23.81
N GLN A 356 2.62 -11.43 22.64
CA GLN A 356 1.43 -11.89 21.90
C GLN A 356 0.69 -12.98 22.67
N ALA A 357 1.41 -13.94 23.25
CA ALA A 357 0.80 -14.96 24.10
C ALA A 357 0.11 -14.37 25.34
N ALA A 358 0.68 -13.32 25.94
CA ALA A 358 0.03 -12.58 27.02
C ALA A 358 -1.29 -11.92 26.56
N LEU A 359 -1.29 -11.28 25.39
CA LEU A 359 -2.49 -10.72 24.77
C LEU A 359 -3.56 -11.80 24.52
N TRP A 360 -3.16 -12.96 24.01
CA TRP A 360 -4.07 -14.09 23.77
C TRP A 360 -4.68 -14.65 25.05
N GLN A 361 -3.91 -14.73 26.14
CA GLN A 361 -4.45 -15.11 27.46
C GLN A 361 -5.43 -14.06 27.99
N ALA A 362 -5.14 -12.78 27.82
CA ALA A 362 -6.07 -11.71 28.20
C ALA A 362 -7.38 -11.80 27.39
N TYR A 363 -7.30 -12.09 26.09
CA TYR A 363 -8.48 -12.33 25.24
C TYR A 363 -9.29 -13.55 25.67
N ALA A 364 -8.63 -14.61 26.16
CA ALA A 364 -9.29 -15.77 26.76
C ALA A 364 -9.87 -15.51 28.17
N GLY A 365 -9.63 -14.33 28.75
CA GLY A 365 -10.07 -13.94 30.09
C GLY A 365 -9.16 -14.39 31.23
N ASP A 366 -8.01 -15.03 30.96
CA ASP A 366 -7.03 -15.46 31.96
C ASP A 366 -5.94 -14.38 32.16
N PHE A 367 -6.31 -13.33 32.89
CA PHE A 367 -5.40 -12.22 33.20
C PHE A 367 -4.23 -12.63 34.10
N ALA A 368 -4.37 -13.69 34.90
CA ALA A 368 -3.29 -14.18 35.75
C ALA A 368 -2.19 -14.83 34.89
N ALA A 369 -2.57 -15.72 33.97
CA ALA A 369 -1.62 -16.30 33.01
C ALA A 369 -1.05 -15.23 32.06
N SER A 370 -1.88 -14.29 31.61
CA SER A 370 -1.44 -13.13 30.83
C SER A 370 -0.34 -12.35 31.53
N GLN A 371 -0.48 -12.06 32.82
CA GLN A 371 0.50 -11.31 33.59
C GLN A 371 1.83 -12.06 33.73
N THR A 372 1.80 -13.39 33.91
CA THR A 372 3.01 -14.22 33.92
C THR A 372 3.76 -14.13 32.59
N LEU A 373 3.05 -14.24 31.46
CA LEU A 373 3.65 -14.14 30.13
C LEU A 373 4.17 -12.72 29.84
N ALA A 374 3.46 -11.68 30.27
CA ALA A 374 3.89 -10.30 30.12
C ALA A 374 5.20 -10.01 30.88
N ARG A 375 5.39 -10.59 32.08
CA ARG A 375 6.67 -10.51 32.79
C ARG A 375 7.79 -11.22 32.04
N ALA A 376 7.52 -12.41 31.49
CA ALA A 376 8.49 -13.14 30.67
C ALA A 376 8.89 -12.37 29.39
N ALA A 377 7.98 -11.57 28.82
CA ALA A 377 8.29 -10.71 27.69
C ALA A 377 9.33 -9.62 28.03
N GLN A 378 9.27 -9.05 29.23
CA GLN A 378 10.18 -7.97 29.66
C GLN A 378 11.65 -8.40 29.70
N GLU A 379 11.92 -9.69 29.90
CA GLU A 379 13.28 -10.25 29.88
C GLU A 379 13.94 -10.19 28.49
N GLY A 380 13.17 -10.05 27.40
CA GLY A 380 13.67 -10.13 26.02
C GLY A 380 14.09 -8.79 25.39
N GLY A 381 13.81 -7.65 26.03
CA GLY A 381 14.43 -6.36 25.64
C GLY A 381 13.80 -5.61 24.46
N THR A 382 12.55 -5.89 24.03
CA THR A 382 11.78 -4.96 23.19
C THR A 382 10.78 -4.16 24.03
N PRO A 383 11.11 -2.91 24.43
CA PRO A 383 10.39 -2.23 25.51
C PRO A 383 8.92 -1.94 25.19
N ALA A 384 8.61 -1.50 23.97
CA ALA A 384 7.25 -1.04 23.63
C ALA A 384 6.22 -2.17 23.63
N VAL A 385 6.51 -3.30 22.98
CA VAL A 385 5.55 -4.42 22.89
C VAL A 385 5.40 -5.15 24.24
N ALA A 386 6.50 -5.31 24.98
CA ALA A 386 6.44 -5.87 26.34
C ALA A 386 5.66 -4.95 27.29
N LEU A 387 5.78 -3.64 27.14
CA LEU A 387 4.97 -2.66 27.88
C LEU A 387 3.48 -2.79 27.53
N PHE A 388 3.12 -2.96 26.26
CA PHE A 388 1.73 -3.19 25.86
C PHE A 388 1.15 -4.46 26.49
N ALA A 389 1.90 -5.57 26.44
CA ALA A 389 1.49 -6.81 27.10
C ALA A 389 1.32 -6.64 28.61
N GLN A 390 2.24 -5.92 29.27
CA GLN A 390 2.13 -5.62 30.70
C GLN A 390 0.86 -4.85 31.02
N LEU A 391 0.56 -3.80 30.25
CA LEU A 391 -0.64 -2.98 30.43
C LEU A 391 -1.91 -3.81 30.22
N LEU A 392 -1.99 -4.55 29.11
CA LEU A 392 -3.17 -5.36 28.75
C LEU A 392 -3.38 -6.57 29.67
N SER A 393 -2.37 -6.98 30.42
CA SER A 393 -2.48 -8.06 31.41
C SER A 393 -3.07 -7.60 32.76
N ARG A 394 -3.19 -6.28 33.00
CA ARG A 394 -3.67 -5.71 34.26
C ARG A 394 -5.07 -5.13 34.08
N LYS A 395 -6.09 -5.89 34.48
CA LYS A 395 -7.47 -5.40 34.40
C LYS A 395 -7.65 -4.14 35.25
N PRO A 396 -7.97 -2.98 34.65
CA PRO A 396 -8.16 -1.73 35.35
C PRO A 396 -9.54 -1.69 36.01
N VAL A 397 -9.70 -0.78 36.98
CA VAL A 397 -10.94 -0.66 37.76
C VAL A 397 -12.07 -0.03 36.93
N SER A 398 -11.75 0.82 35.96
CA SER A 398 -12.73 1.51 35.12
C SER A 398 -12.18 1.86 33.73
N PRO A 399 -13.06 2.18 32.76
CA PRO A 399 -12.64 2.68 31.44
C PRO A 399 -11.83 3.98 31.50
N ALA A 400 -12.15 4.88 32.45
CA ALA A 400 -11.44 6.14 32.63
C ALA A 400 -10.00 5.89 33.14
N ALA A 401 -9.85 5.05 34.16
CA ALA A 401 -8.54 4.69 34.69
C ALA A 401 -7.64 4.06 33.61
N TRP A 402 -8.22 3.24 32.73
CA TRP A 402 -7.50 2.67 31.59
C TRP A 402 -6.99 3.73 30.61
N ARG A 403 -7.84 4.68 30.22
CA ARG A 403 -7.46 5.76 29.31
C ARG A 403 -6.38 6.64 29.91
N ASP A 404 -6.49 6.96 31.20
CA ASP A 404 -5.48 7.74 31.91
C ASP A 404 -4.12 7.02 31.95
N GLU A 405 -4.13 5.69 32.16
CA GLU A 405 -2.92 4.86 32.15
C GLU A 405 -2.26 4.85 30.76
N VAL A 406 -3.03 4.68 29.68
CA VAL A 406 -2.50 4.73 28.30
C VAL A 406 -2.04 6.14 27.91
N ALA A 407 -2.75 7.18 28.35
CA ALA A 407 -2.38 8.58 28.08
C ALA A 407 -1.10 8.99 28.82
N GLY A 408 -0.83 8.38 29.98
CA GLY A 408 0.38 8.57 30.78
C GLY A 408 1.65 7.93 30.18
N LEU A 409 1.54 7.13 29.12
CA LEU A 409 2.71 6.59 28.42
C LEU A 409 3.52 7.73 27.78
N GLU A 410 4.83 7.74 28.05
CA GLU A 410 5.75 8.73 27.50
C GLU A 410 5.67 8.78 25.97
N ARG A 411 5.56 9.98 25.41
CA ARG A 411 5.38 10.20 23.95
C ARG A 411 6.52 9.62 23.12
N ASP A 412 7.73 9.59 23.67
CA ASP A 412 8.92 9.07 22.99
C ASP A 412 8.95 7.53 22.95
N SER A 413 8.18 6.87 23.81
CA SER A 413 8.12 5.40 23.88
C SER A 413 7.10 4.81 22.90
N VAL A 414 6.04 5.55 22.55
CA VAL A 414 4.92 5.03 21.77
C VAL A 414 4.27 6.12 20.91
N ASN A 415 4.19 5.90 19.59
CA ASN A 415 3.50 6.82 18.69
C ASN A 415 1.98 6.87 18.95
N THR A 416 1.33 7.97 18.56
CA THR A 416 -0.11 8.18 18.81
C THR A 416 -1.00 7.07 18.25
N PRO A 417 -0.84 6.60 16.99
CA PRO A 417 -1.67 5.50 16.47
C PRO A 417 -1.59 4.21 17.29
N SER A 418 -0.40 3.87 17.80
CA SER A 418 -0.22 2.68 18.65
C SER A 418 -0.88 2.84 20.01
N ARG A 419 -0.92 4.06 20.57
CA ARG A 419 -1.65 4.36 21.82
C ARG A 419 -3.16 4.27 21.64
N ASP A 420 -3.68 4.78 20.52
CA ASP A 420 -5.11 4.70 20.21
C ASP A 420 -5.55 3.23 20.03
N LEU A 421 -4.77 2.43 19.30
CA LEU A 421 -4.97 0.99 19.18
C LEU A 421 -4.90 0.27 20.52
N LEU A 422 -3.88 0.55 21.34
CA LEU A 422 -3.73 -0.02 22.68
C LEU A 422 -4.95 0.30 23.54
N ALA A 423 -5.40 1.56 23.55
CA ALA A 423 -6.58 2.00 24.29
C ALA A 423 -7.83 1.23 23.85
N ALA A 424 -8.06 1.11 22.54
CA ALA A 424 -9.22 0.41 21.98
C ALA A 424 -9.22 -1.10 22.32
N TYR A 425 -8.07 -1.77 22.19
CA TYR A 425 -7.91 -3.17 22.57
C TYR A 425 -8.11 -3.39 24.06
N GLY A 426 -7.53 -2.57 24.93
CA GLY A 426 -7.72 -2.74 26.38
C GLY A 426 -9.20 -2.60 26.77
N LEU A 427 -9.91 -1.60 26.25
CA LEU A 427 -11.35 -1.44 26.49
C LEU A 427 -12.14 -2.69 26.06
N PHE A 428 -11.79 -3.27 24.91
CA PHE A 428 -12.41 -4.51 24.42
C PHE A 428 -12.12 -5.70 25.35
N LEU A 429 -10.85 -5.95 25.65
CA LEU A 429 -10.40 -7.11 26.45
C LEU A 429 -10.92 -7.07 27.89
N PHE A 430 -11.05 -5.88 28.48
CA PHE A 430 -11.53 -5.72 29.86
C PHE A 430 -13.06 -5.77 29.99
N GLY A 431 -13.79 -5.89 28.87
CA GLY A 431 -15.25 -5.97 28.82
C GLY A 431 -15.96 -4.62 28.89
N PHE A 432 -15.25 -3.51 28.63
CA PHE A 432 -15.83 -2.17 28.57
C PHE A 432 -16.37 -1.88 27.17
N TYR A 433 -17.30 -2.72 26.69
CA TYR A 433 -17.69 -2.74 25.28
C TYR A 433 -18.31 -1.44 24.79
N ALA A 434 -19.12 -0.74 25.59
CA ALA A 434 -19.68 0.56 25.22
C ALA A 434 -18.59 1.62 24.97
N ASP A 435 -17.56 1.65 25.81
CA ASP A 435 -16.39 2.51 25.64
C ASP A 435 -15.52 2.07 24.45
N SER A 436 -15.41 0.76 24.24
CA SER A 436 -14.66 0.16 23.12
C SER A 436 -15.29 0.54 21.77
N VAL A 437 -16.62 0.56 21.66
CA VAL A 437 -17.33 1.05 20.46
C VAL A 437 -16.87 2.45 20.06
N ASN A 438 -16.80 3.38 21.03
CA ASN A 438 -16.37 4.75 20.74
C ASN A 438 -14.91 4.82 20.26
N ALA A 439 -14.02 4.04 20.89
CA ALA A 439 -12.61 3.99 20.50
C ALA A 439 -12.42 3.38 19.09
N TRP A 440 -13.08 2.27 18.79
CA TRP A 440 -13.03 1.64 17.47
C TRP A 440 -13.71 2.49 16.39
N GLN A 441 -14.79 3.19 16.70
CA GLN A 441 -15.40 4.14 15.76
C GLN A 441 -14.44 5.27 15.41
N ALA A 442 -13.67 5.77 16.38
CA ALA A 442 -12.63 6.77 16.11
C ALA A 442 -11.56 6.22 15.16
N LEU A 443 -11.06 5.00 15.39
CA LEU A 443 -10.08 4.34 14.51
C LEU A 443 -10.62 4.06 13.09
N VAL A 444 -11.89 3.62 12.99
CA VAL A 444 -12.58 3.49 11.70
C VAL A 444 -12.65 4.86 11.00
N ASN A 445 -13.01 5.93 11.70
CA ASN A 445 -13.06 7.26 11.12
C ASN A 445 -11.66 7.78 10.72
N GLN A 446 -10.62 7.50 11.51
CA GLN A 446 -9.23 7.84 11.21
C GLN A 446 -8.70 7.12 9.95
N SER A 447 -9.29 6.01 9.53
CA SER A 447 -8.93 5.34 8.26
C SER A 447 -9.87 5.70 7.11
N GLY A 448 -10.84 6.61 7.31
CA GLY A 448 -11.93 6.83 6.36
C GLY A 448 -12.83 5.59 6.19
N GLY A 449 -12.71 4.64 7.11
CA GLY A 449 -13.29 3.31 7.02
C GLY A 449 -12.45 2.32 6.25
N ALA A 450 -11.26 2.59 5.72
CA ALA A 450 -10.52 1.60 4.92
C ALA A 450 -9.98 0.41 5.74
N ASP A 451 -9.78 0.57 7.06
CA ASP A 451 -9.21 -0.49 7.91
C ASP A 451 -10.24 -1.57 8.29
N LEU A 452 -10.15 -2.71 7.60
CA LEU A 452 -11.01 -3.88 7.83
C LEU A 452 -10.87 -4.48 9.24
N ALA A 453 -9.69 -4.41 9.87
CA ALA A 453 -9.49 -4.92 11.21
C ALA A 453 -10.23 -4.05 12.24
N SER A 454 -10.12 -2.72 12.12
CA SER A 454 -10.89 -1.79 12.95
C SER A 454 -12.40 -1.93 12.75
N ARG A 455 -12.88 -2.17 11.52
CA ARG A 455 -14.30 -2.47 11.26
C ARG A 455 -14.76 -3.75 11.97
N ALA A 456 -13.96 -4.81 11.90
CA ALA A 456 -14.27 -6.07 12.57
C ALA A 456 -14.35 -5.89 14.10
N MET A 457 -13.40 -5.14 14.68
CA MET A 457 -13.40 -4.87 16.12
C MET A 457 -14.54 -3.94 16.56
N LEU A 458 -14.94 -2.97 15.73
CA LEU A 458 -16.12 -2.15 15.96
C LEU A 458 -17.39 -3.02 16.01
N ALA A 459 -17.57 -3.89 15.00
CA ALA A 459 -18.72 -4.79 14.94
C ALA A 459 -18.77 -5.74 16.15
N ALA A 460 -17.63 -6.31 16.54
CA ALA A 460 -17.52 -7.14 17.73
C ALA A 460 -17.87 -6.37 19.00
N SER A 461 -17.35 -5.15 19.17
CA SER A 461 -17.65 -4.31 20.33
C SER A 461 -19.14 -3.96 20.41
N LEU A 462 -19.78 -3.65 19.28
CA LEU A 462 -21.22 -3.41 19.20
C LEU A 462 -22.02 -4.65 19.59
N ALA A 463 -21.65 -5.83 19.07
CA ALA A 463 -22.31 -7.09 19.40
C ALA A 463 -22.19 -7.43 20.89
N HIS A 464 -20.98 -7.32 21.47
CA HIS A 464 -20.73 -7.56 22.89
C HIS A 464 -21.41 -6.52 23.82
N ALA A 465 -21.66 -5.30 23.33
CA ALA A 465 -22.46 -4.30 24.02
C ALA A 465 -23.99 -4.51 23.89
N GLY A 466 -24.44 -5.56 23.21
CA GLY A 466 -25.86 -5.84 22.96
C GLY A 466 -26.48 -5.00 21.83
N GLN A 467 -25.66 -4.25 21.07
CA GLN A 467 -26.09 -3.41 19.94
C GLN A 467 -26.03 -4.19 18.61
N THR A 468 -26.73 -5.32 18.53
CA THR A 468 -26.65 -6.26 17.39
C THR A 468 -27.01 -5.63 16.05
N ALA A 469 -28.00 -4.74 16.00
CA ALA A 469 -28.37 -4.02 14.78
C ALA A 469 -27.24 -3.11 14.26
N GLY A 470 -26.52 -2.43 15.15
CA GLY A 470 -25.35 -1.62 14.78
C GLY A 470 -24.17 -2.49 14.31
N GLY A 471 -23.96 -3.63 14.98
CA GLY A 471 -22.96 -4.62 14.56
C GLY A 471 -23.24 -5.14 13.15
N ALA A 472 -24.49 -5.51 12.85
CA ALA A 472 -24.90 -5.96 11.52
C ALA A 472 -24.84 -4.86 10.44
N ALA A 473 -25.02 -3.59 10.81
CA ALA A 473 -24.88 -2.46 9.91
C ALA A 473 -23.40 -2.13 9.59
N THR A 474 -22.47 -2.59 10.42
CA THR A 474 -21.03 -2.44 10.16
C THR A 474 -20.63 -3.39 9.05
N LYS A 475 -20.10 -2.86 7.93
CA LYS A 475 -19.65 -3.65 6.77
C LYS A 475 -18.37 -4.45 7.11
N VAL A 476 -18.52 -5.58 7.80
CA VAL A 476 -17.42 -6.51 8.06
C VAL A 476 -17.16 -7.36 6.82
N GLN A 477 -15.91 -7.35 6.37
CA GLN A 477 -15.45 -8.13 5.22
C GLN A 477 -14.32 -9.08 5.66
N PRO A 478 -14.17 -10.23 4.99
CA PRO A 478 -13.00 -11.06 5.17
C PRO A 478 -11.72 -10.31 4.80
N PHE A 479 -10.63 -10.57 5.51
CA PHE A 479 -9.31 -10.06 5.20
C PHE A 479 -8.25 -11.10 5.56
N VAL A 480 -7.06 -10.98 4.99
CA VAL A 480 -5.89 -11.79 5.37
C VAL A 480 -5.16 -11.04 6.50
N PRO A 481 -4.99 -11.64 7.69
CA PRO A 481 -4.28 -10.97 8.77
C PRO A 481 -2.79 -10.89 8.47
N ASP A 482 -2.18 -9.74 8.79
CA ASP A 482 -0.73 -9.62 8.80
C ASP A 482 -0.18 -10.32 10.06
N LEU A 483 0.41 -11.50 9.87
CA LEU A 483 0.98 -12.29 10.97
C LEU A 483 2.17 -11.61 11.67
N GLN A 484 2.71 -10.52 11.12
CA GLN A 484 3.73 -9.72 11.80
C GLN A 484 3.13 -8.67 12.74
N ASN A 485 1.82 -8.39 12.63
CA ASN A 485 1.15 -7.44 13.50
C ASN A 485 0.74 -8.11 14.81
N PHE A 486 1.20 -7.51 15.92
CA PHE A 486 0.96 -7.93 17.30
C PHE A 486 -0.50 -8.29 17.62
N TYR A 487 -1.46 -7.56 17.04
CA TYR A 487 -2.88 -7.73 17.35
C TYR A 487 -3.62 -8.67 16.38
N SER A 488 -3.03 -9.07 15.26
CA SER A 488 -3.72 -9.55 14.06
C SER A 488 -4.68 -10.74 14.25
N ALA A 489 -4.39 -11.64 15.19
CA ALA A 489 -5.22 -12.82 15.45
C ALA A 489 -6.62 -12.47 15.97
N ILE A 490 -6.72 -11.49 16.89
CA ILE A 490 -8.00 -11.10 17.52
C ILE A 490 -9.02 -10.56 16.50
N PRO A 491 -8.72 -9.50 15.71
CA PRO A 491 -9.68 -8.97 14.74
C PRO A 491 -10.02 -10.00 13.67
N PHE A 492 -9.10 -10.92 13.33
CA PHE A 492 -9.40 -11.99 12.38
C PHE A 492 -10.39 -13.02 12.96
N ILE A 493 -10.25 -13.41 14.23
CA ILE A 493 -11.21 -14.28 14.93
C ILE A 493 -12.58 -13.61 15.03
N GLU A 494 -12.63 -12.34 15.44
CA GLU A 494 -13.86 -11.57 15.57
C GLU A 494 -14.55 -11.31 14.23
N MET A 495 -13.77 -11.07 13.17
CA MET A 495 -14.26 -11.03 11.80
C MET A 495 -14.95 -12.35 11.46
N ARG A 496 -14.27 -13.50 11.63
CA ARG A 496 -14.87 -14.82 11.32
C ARG A 496 -16.14 -15.08 12.09
N ARG A 497 -16.20 -14.69 13.38
CA ARG A 497 -17.42 -14.78 14.20
C ARG A 497 -18.56 -13.92 13.64
N SER A 498 -18.25 -12.72 13.16
CA SER A 498 -19.24 -11.79 12.61
C SER A 498 -19.76 -12.19 11.22
N LEU A 499 -19.02 -13.03 10.47
CA LEU A 499 -19.45 -13.52 9.16
C LEU A 499 -20.34 -14.78 9.22
N GLN A 500 -20.39 -15.45 10.38
CA GLN A 500 -21.25 -16.62 10.66
C GLN A 500 -22.64 -16.16 11.10
#